data_AF-A0A835F2L3-F1
#
_entry.id   AF-A0A835F2L3-F1
#
_cell.length_a   1.000
_cell.length_b   1.000
_cell.length_c   1.000
_cell.angle_alpha   90.00
_cell.angle_beta   90.00
_cell.angle_gamma   90.00
#
_symmetry.space_group_name_H-M   'P 1'
#
loop_
_entity.id
_entity.type
_entity.pdbx_description
1 polymer ?
#
loop_
_entity_poly.entity_id
_entity_poly.type
_entity_poly.pdbx_seq_one_letter_code
_entity_poly.pdbx_strand_id
1 'polypeptide(L)'
;MKLGKTQKTNQFLESLKAEGEVILEDVQPSTVSSRSSALPPSDPVTVTIEEKLNVVVKRDGGINSFDVQGTLALQVLNDADGFIQLQIKCDNL
;
A
#
# COMPACT_ATOMS: atom_id res chain seq x y z
N MET A 1 -25.56 39.93 -1.29
CA MET A 1 -26.30 38.75 -1.78
C MET A 1 -25.80 37.52 -1.03
N LYS A 2 -26.69 36.58 -0.68
CA LYS A 2 -26.35 35.31 -0.02
C LYS A 2 -25.43 34.48 -0.93
N LEU A 3 -24.33 33.94 -0.40
CA LEU A 3 -23.46 32.98 -1.09
C LEU A 3 -24.22 31.66 -1.26
N GLY A 4 -24.81 31.49 -2.45
CA GLY A 4 -25.49 30.26 -2.85
C GLY A 4 -24.49 29.16 -3.16
N LYS A 5 -24.71 27.97 -2.59
CA LYS A 5 -23.98 26.74 -2.87
C LYS A 5 -24.14 26.42 -4.36
N THR A 6 -23.05 26.43 -5.13
CA THR A 6 -23.05 25.91 -6.50
C THR A 6 -21.99 24.83 -6.61
N GLN A 7 -22.48 23.60 -6.54
CA GLN A 7 -21.84 22.38 -6.99
C GLN A 7 -21.26 22.61 -8.39
N LYS A 8 -19.95 22.82 -8.49
CA LYS A 8 -19.25 22.88 -9.78
C LYS A 8 -19.19 21.46 -10.33
N THR A 9 -20.26 21.03 -10.98
CA THR A 9 -20.22 19.87 -11.87
C THR A 9 -19.21 20.21 -12.95
N ASN A 10 -18.12 19.45 -13.00
CA ASN A 10 -16.96 19.70 -13.83
C ASN A 10 -17.41 19.56 -15.30
N GLN A 11 -17.35 20.63 -16.09
CA GLN A 11 -17.84 20.70 -17.47
C GLN A 11 -17.26 19.57 -18.36
N PHE A 12 -16.09 19.04 -17.97
CA PHE A 12 -15.46 17.85 -18.52
C PHE A 12 -16.28 16.56 -18.39
N LEU A 13 -16.96 16.35 -17.27
CA LEU A 13 -17.82 15.18 -17.02
C LEU A 13 -19.09 15.20 -17.90
N GLU A 14 -19.61 16.40 -18.19
CA GLU A 14 -20.75 16.55 -19.10
C GLU A 14 -20.34 16.28 -20.56
N SER A 15 -19.14 16.72 -20.97
CA SER A 15 -18.60 16.41 -22.30
C SER A 15 -18.42 14.90 -22.51
N LEU A 16 -17.84 14.19 -21.54
CA LEU A 16 -17.65 12.74 -21.61
C LEU A 16 -18.98 11.97 -21.61
N LYS A 17 -19.99 12.42 -20.85
CA LYS A 17 -21.35 11.85 -20.91
C LYS A 17 -22.01 12.08 -22.27
N ALA A 18 -21.75 13.22 -22.91
CA ALA A 18 -22.33 13.58 -24.22
C ALA A 18 -21.74 12.77 -25.39
N GLU A 19 -20.52 12.26 -25.26
CA GLU A 19 -19.88 11.39 -26.27
C GLU A 19 -20.28 9.90 -26.12
N GLY A 20 -21.16 9.58 -25.17
CA GLY A 20 -21.69 8.23 -24.97
C GLY A 20 -20.84 7.32 -24.08
N GLU A 21 -19.86 7.88 -23.36
CA GLU A 21 -19.01 7.13 -22.44
C GLU A 21 -19.70 6.97 -21.07
N VAL A 22 -19.80 5.73 -20.57
CA VAL A 22 -20.41 5.43 -19.28
C VAL A 22 -19.44 5.78 -18.16
N ILE A 23 -19.54 7.00 -17.63
CA ILE A 23 -18.80 7.40 -16.43
C ILE A 23 -19.51 6.80 -15.22
N LEU A 24 -18.94 5.74 -14.64
CA LEU A 24 -19.31 5.28 -13.30
C LEU A 24 -18.77 6.30 -12.30
N GLU A 25 -19.63 7.24 -11.88
CA GLU A 25 -19.34 8.12 -10.75
C GLU A 25 -19.30 7.27 -9.46
N ASP A 26 -18.18 7.40 -8.75
CA ASP A 26 -17.87 6.87 -7.42
C ASP A 26 -17.23 5.47 -7.38
N VAL A 27 -15.97 5.36 -7.84
CA VAL A 27 -15.02 4.50 -7.11
C VAL A 27 -14.55 5.31 -5.91
N GLN A 28 -15.31 5.20 -4.82
CA GLN A 28 -14.81 5.50 -3.49
C GLN A 28 -13.41 4.86 -3.39
N PRO A 29 -12.34 5.61 -3.07
CA PRO A 29 -11.02 5.01 -2.93
C PRO A 29 -11.18 3.88 -1.94
N SER A 30 -11.00 2.66 -2.41
CA SER A 30 -11.21 1.48 -1.60
C SER A 30 -10.21 1.57 -0.47
N THR A 31 -10.69 2.02 0.69
CA THR A 31 -10.01 1.81 1.97
C THR A 31 -10.18 0.34 2.29
N VAL A 32 -9.68 -0.53 1.42
CA VAL A 32 -9.25 -1.87 1.83
C VAL A 32 -8.08 -1.62 2.75
N SER A 33 -8.40 -1.28 3.99
CA SER A 33 -7.53 -1.56 5.11
C SER A 33 -7.41 -3.08 5.10
N SER A 34 -6.44 -3.60 4.37
CA SER A 34 -5.97 -4.97 4.45
C SER A 34 -5.33 -5.17 5.81
N ARG A 35 -6.10 -5.00 6.88
CA ARG A 35 -5.78 -5.58 8.18
C ARG A 35 -6.16 -7.04 8.07
N SER A 36 -5.29 -7.79 7.40
CA SER A 36 -5.12 -9.20 7.68
C SER A 36 -4.85 -9.27 9.19
N SER A 37 -5.81 -9.76 9.96
CA SER A 37 -5.54 -10.17 11.33
C SER A 37 -4.60 -11.37 11.22
N ALA A 38 -3.30 -11.13 11.39
CA ALA A 38 -2.31 -12.19 11.39
C ALA A 38 -2.72 -13.23 12.43
N LEU A 39 -2.81 -14.50 12.00
CA LEU A 39 -3.01 -15.62 12.92
C LEU A 39 -1.89 -15.60 13.96
N PRO A 40 -2.17 -15.93 15.23
CA PRO A 40 -1.13 -16.02 16.24
C PRO A 40 -0.07 -17.04 15.76
N PRO A 41 1.22 -16.71 15.88
CA PRO A 41 2.28 -17.58 15.39
C PRO A 41 2.22 -18.91 16.13
N SER A 42 2.24 -19.99 15.37
CA SER A 42 2.26 -21.36 15.90
C SER A 42 3.68 -21.88 16.12
N ASP A 43 4.67 -21.27 15.46
CA ASP A 43 6.04 -21.74 15.45
C ASP A 43 6.85 -21.12 16.60
N PRO A 44 7.71 -21.90 17.28
CA PRO A 44 8.45 -21.46 18.47
C PRO A 44 9.36 -20.26 18.20
N VAL A 45 9.88 -20.16 16.96
CA VAL A 45 10.67 -19.03 16.47
C VAL A 45 10.11 -18.64 15.11
N THR A 46 9.72 -17.38 14.95
CA THR A 46 9.22 -16.81 13.69
C THR A 46 10.04 -15.58 13.33
N VAL A 47 10.49 -15.50 12.07
CA VAL A 47 11.07 -14.28 11.50
C VAL A 47 10.08 -13.71 10.49
N THR A 48 9.69 -12.46 10.67
CA THR A 48 8.81 -11.74 9.76
C THR A 48 9.60 -10.61 9.10
N ILE A 49 9.52 -10.55 7.76
CA ILE A 49 10.12 -9.49 6.95
C ILE A 49 8.97 -8.81 6.23
N GLU A 50 8.79 -7.51 6.48
CA GLU A 50 7.78 -6.69 5.83
C GLU A 50 8.46 -5.59 5.02
N GLU A 51 8.05 -5.42 3.77
CA GLU A 51 8.62 -4.40 2.90
C GLU A 51 7.51 -3.54 2.30
N LYS A 52 7.68 -2.23 2.42
CA LYS A 52 6.85 -1.23 1.76
C LYS A 52 7.62 -0.64 0.59
N LEU A 53 7.11 -0.85 -0.61
CA LEU A 53 7.65 -0.28 -1.83
C LEU A 53 6.82 0.92 -2.30
N ASN A 54 7.47 2.06 -2.51
CA ASN A 54 6.86 3.24 -3.11
C ASN A 54 7.54 3.50 -4.46
N VAL A 55 6.79 3.42 -5.55
CA VAL A 55 7.31 3.64 -6.91
C VAL A 55 6.47 4.70 -7.60
N VAL A 56 7.14 5.67 -8.21
CA VAL A 56 6.51 6.62 -9.14
C VAL A 56 7.06 6.34 -10.54
N VAL A 57 6.17 6.03 -11.48
CA VAL A 57 6.51 5.70 -12.87
C VAL A 57 6.00 6.79 -13.80
N LYS A 58 6.80 7.14 -14.81
CA LYS A 58 6.49 8.11 -15.86
C LYS A 58 5.67 7.46 -16.97
N ARG A 59 5.05 8.26 -17.85
CA ARG A 59 4.23 7.75 -18.97
C ARG A 59 5.01 6.98 -20.03
N ASP A 60 6.31 7.25 -20.15
CA ASP A 60 7.23 6.51 -21.02
C ASP A 60 7.70 5.18 -20.40
N GLY A 61 7.22 4.84 -19.20
CA GLY A 61 7.64 3.65 -18.45
C GLY A 61 8.93 3.87 -17.65
N GLY A 62 9.53 5.05 -17.68
CA GLY A 62 10.71 5.37 -16.87
C GLY A 62 10.36 5.48 -15.38
N ILE A 63 11.29 5.07 -14.52
CA ILE A 63 11.15 5.24 -13.06
C ILE A 63 11.47 6.70 -12.70
N ASN A 64 10.57 7.36 -11.97
CA ASN A 64 10.80 8.67 -11.40
C ASN A 64 11.35 8.58 -9.96
N SER A 65 10.75 7.74 -9.12
CA SER A 65 11.26 7.43 -7.79
C SER A 65 10.98 5.98 -7.42
N PHE A 66 11.86 5.43 -6.57
CA PHE A 66 11.79 4.06 -6.09
C PHE A 66 12.36 4.04 -4.68
N ASP A 67 11.49 3.81 -3.70
CA ASP A 67 11.82 3.82 -2.28
C ASP A 67 11.35 2.51 -1.64
N VAL A 68 12.28 1.78 -1.01
CA VAL A 68 12.00 0.55 -0.26
C VAL A 68 12.17 0.84 1.23
N GLN A 69 11.15 0.52 2.02
CA GLN A 69 11.21 0.58 3.48
C GLN A 69 10.93 -0.81 4.03
N GLY A 70 11.93 -1.46 4.62
CA GLY A 70 11.81 -2.78 5.25
C GLY A 70 11.69 -2.72 6.78
N THR A 71 11.01 -3.69 7.37
CA THR A 71 10.99 -3.99 8.81
C THR A 71 11.24 -5.49 9.01
N LEU A 72 12.13 -5.84 9.94
CA LEU A 72 12.40 -7.21 10.34
C LEU A 72 12.00 -7.40 11.80
N ALA A 73 11.20 -8.42 12.08
CA ALA A 73 10.77 -8.81 13.41
C ALA A 73 11.15 -10.27 13.69
N LEU A 74 11.74 -10.52 14.86
CA LEU A 74 11.99 -11.85 15.38
C LEU A 74 11.06 -12.08 16.57
N GLN A 75 10.27 -13.14 16.52
CA GLN A 75 9.42 -13.57 17.61
C GLN A 75 9.88 -14.93 18.13
N VAL A 76 10.05 -15.02 19.44
CA VAL A 76 10.38 -16.25 20.16
C VAL A 76 9.26 -16.49 21.18
N LEU A 77 8.59 -17.64 21.09
CA LEU A 77 7.43 -17.95 21.94
C LEU A 77 7.83 -18.53 23.30
N ASN A 78 9.05 -19.07 23.42
CA ASN A 78 9.52 -19.75 24.61
C ASN A 78 10.93 -19.29 24.99
N ASP A 79 11.12 -18.94 26.26
CA ASP A 79 12.42 -18.48 26.78
C ASP A 79 13.52 -19.55 26.68
N ALA A 80 13.15 -20.84 26.67
CA ALA A 80 14.10 -21.93 26.46
C ALA A 80 14.80 -21.85 25.09
N ASP A 81 14.14 -21.24 24.11
CA ASP A 81 14.65 -21.05 22.75
C ASP A 81 15.32 -19.69 22.57
N GLY A 82 15.53 -18.89 23.63
CA GLY A 82 15.97 -17.50 23.55
C GLY A 82 17.42 -17.27 23.10
N PHE A 83 18.26 -18.31 23.07
CA PHE A 83 19.64 -18.19 22.57
C PHE A 83 19.69 -18.38 21.05
N ILE A 84 19.45 -17.30 20.30
CA ILE A 84 19.34 -17.33 18.83
C ILE A 84 20.33 -16.35 18.21
N GLN A 85 20.97 -16.79 17.12
CA GLN A 85 21.72 -15.93 16.22
C GLN A 85 20.99 -15.83 14.88
N LEU A 86 20.55 -14.62 14.53
CA LEU A 86 19.99 -14.34 13.21
C LEU A 86 21.08 -13.75 12.29
N GLN A 87 21.36 -14.45 11.19
CA GLN A 87 22.31 -13.97 10.18
C GLN A 87 21.54 -13.43 8.95
N ILE A 88 21.76 -12.17 8.63
CA ILE A 88 21.23 -11.53 7.42
C ILE A 88 22.32 -11.58 6.36
N LYS A 89 22.00 -12.10 5.17
CA LYS A 89 22.89 -12.06 4.01
C LYS A 89 22.59 -10.82 3.19
N CYS A 90 23.54 -9.90 3.15
CA CYS A 90 23.52 -8.80 2.19
C CYS A 90 24.52 -9.14 1.09
N ASP A 91 24.02 -9.61 -0.05
CA ASP A 91 24.85 -9.71 -1.24
C ASP A 91 25.04 -8.29 -1.78
N ASN A 92 26.29 -7.80 -1.79
CA ASN A 92 26.62 -6.55 -2.46
C ASN A 92 26.47 -6.78 -3.97
N LEU A 93 25.54 -6.04 -4.58
CA LEU A 93 25.44 -5.91 -6.03
C LEU A 93 26.59 -5.06 -6.59
#